data_AF-S7MRE4-F1
#
_entry.id   AF-S7MRE4-F1
#
_cell.length_a   1.000
_cell.length_b   1.000
_cell.length_c   1.000
_cell.angle_alpha   90.00
_cell.angle_beta   90.00
_cell.angle_gamma   90.00
#
_symmetry.space_group_name_H-M   'P 1'
#
loop_
_entity.id
_entity.type
_entity.pdbx_description
1 polymer ?
#
loop_
_entity_poly.entity_id
_entity_poly.type
_entity_poly.pdbx_seq_one_letter_code
_entity_poly.pdbx_strand_id
1 'polypeptide(L)'
;MSMDANGKIIWAKHSEVQQANLKAMGDAEIKDGERLPLAVKDMGSCEIYPQTIQHNPNGRFVVVCGDGEYIIYPAMALRNKSFGSAQEFAWAHDPSEYAIIEQQCCKDI
;
A
#
# COMPACT_ATOMS: atom_id res chain seq x y z
N MET A 1 4.18 -4.96 0.30
CA MET A 1 5.03 -3.79 -0.02
C MET A 1 4.69 -3.33 -1.43
N SER A 2 4.75 -2.02 -1.70
CA SER A 2 4.59 -1.47 -3.05
C SER A 2 5.49 -0.26 -3.27
N MET A 3 5.88 -0.01 -4.52
CA MET A 3 6.63 1.17 -4.95
C MET A 3 5.89 1.85 -6.10
N ASP A 4 5.76 3.18 -6.07
CA ASP A 4 5.23 3.96 -7.19
C ASP A 4 6.33 4.36 -8.19
N ALA A 5 5.92 4.86 -9.38
CA ALA A 5 6.87 5.33 -10.42
C ALA A 5 7.71 6.56 -9.98
N ASN A 6 7.33 7.22 -8.88
CA ASN A 6 8.06 8.31 -8.28
C ASN A 6 9.11 7.84 -7.26
N GLY A 7 9.26 6.53 -7.06
CA GLY A 7 10.24 5.94 -6.15
C GLY A 7 9.80 5.97 -4.68
N LYS A 8 8.53 6.27 -4.41
CA LYS A 8 7.98 6.13 -3.06
C LYS A 8 7.70 4.65 -2.80
N ILE A 9 8.28 4.12 -1.73
CA ILE A 9 8.03 2.76 -1.26
C ILE A 9 7.19 2.83 0.01
N ILE A 10 6.18 1.97 0.11
CA ILE A 10 5.40 1.73 1.32
C ILE A 10 5.43 0.23 1.64
N TRP A 11 5.70 -0.11 2.89
CA TRP A 11 5.68 -1.48 3.40
C TRP A 11 5.11 -1.51 4.82
N ALA A 12 4.75 -2.71 5.26
CA ALA A 12 4.37 -2.96 6.63
C ALA A 12 5.35 -3.95 7.28
N LYS A 13 5.56 -3.78 8.59
CA LYS A 13 6.26 -4.73 9.46
C LYS A 13 5.31 -5.08 10.59
N HIS A 14 4.67 -6.24 10.50
CA HIS A 14 3.45 -6.53 11.28
C HIS A 14 2.38 -5.49 10.95
N SER A 15 1.79 -4.83 11.95
CA SER A 15 0.79 -3.79 11.75
C SER A 15 1.38 -2.41 11.49
N GLU A 16 2.68 -2.19 11.70
CA GLU A 16 3.29 -0.86 11.53
C GLU A 16 3.63 -0.60 10.06
N VAL A 17 3.10 0.50 9.50
CA VAL A 17 3.37 0.93 8.13
C VAL A 17 4.47 1.97 8.11
N GLN A 18 5.39 1.78 7.16
CA GLN A 18 6.54 2.64 6.96
C GLN A 18 6.63 3.06 5.49
N GLN A 19 7.25 4.20 5.28
CA GLN A 19 7.46 4.79 3.95
C GLN A 19 8.91 5.24 3.79
N ALA A 20 9.43 5.14 2.57
CA ALA A 20 10.66 5.82 2.16
C ALA A 20 10.51 6.36 0.72
N ASN A 21 11.41 7.25 0.32
CA ASN A 21 11.49 7.74 -1.06
C ASN A 21 12.90 7.52 -1.60
N LEU A 22 13.04 6.63 -2.59
CA LEU A 22 14.32 6.32 -3.23
C LEU A 22 14.92 7.51 -3.97
N LYS A 23 14.09 8.32 -4.62
CA LYS A 23 14.58 9.49 -5.38
C LYS A 23 15.10 10.60 -4.47
N ALA A 24 14.78 10.56 -3.16
CA ALA A 24 15.26 11.55 -2.20
C ALA A 24 16.74 11.34 -1.79
N MET A 25 17.39 10.26 -2.20
CA MET A 25 18.79 10.00 -1.85
C MET A 25 19.81 10.82 -2.65
N GLY A 26 19.40 11.48 -3.73
CA GLY A 26 20.30 12.21 -4.63
C GLY A 26 21.25 11.29 -5.42
N ASP A 27 22.26 11.87 -6.05
CA ASP A 27 23.25 11.17 -6.88
C ASP A 27 24.38 10.56 -6.03
N ALA A 28 24.02 9.77 -5.02
CA ALA A 28 25.01 9.00 -4.27
C ALA A 28 25.51 7.84 -5.15
N GLU A 29 26.82 7.79 -5.43
CA GLU A 29 27.45 6.60 -6.02
C GLU A 29 27.43 5.45 -5.00
N ILE A 30 26.34 4.70 -5.00
CA ILE A 30 26.17 3.52 -4.17
C ILE A 30 26.62 2.31 -4.98
N LYS A 31 27.50 1.49 -4.40
CA LYS A 31 27.94 0.25 -5.05
C LYS A 31 26.80 -0.75 -5.07
N ASP A 32 26.76 -1.55 -6.14
CA ASP A 32 25.81 -2.65 -6.22
C ASP A 32 25.99 -3.62 -5.04
N GLY A 33 24.87 -4.08 -4.50
CA GLY A 33 24.82 -4.93 -3.30
C GLY A 33 24.97 -4.22 -1.95
N GLU A 34 25.27 -2.91 -1.90
CA GLU A 34 25.29 -2.16 -0.64
C GLU A 34 23.88 -1.79 -0.15
N ARG A 35 23.72 -1.71 1.18
CA ARG A 35 22.44 -1.29 1.79
C ARG A 35 22.20 0.18 1.55
N LEU A 36 21.02 0.51 1.02
CA LEU A 36 20.60 1.89 0.80
C LEU A 36 20.29 2.58 2.14
N PRO A 37 20.88 3.76 2.44
CA PRO A 37 20.57 4.53 3.63
C PRO A 37 19.26 5.31 3.44
N LEU A 38 18.13 4.59 3.52
CA LEU A 38 16.81 5.18 3.32
C LEU A 38 16.35 5.99 4.55
N ALA A 39 15.86 7.20 4.33
CA ALA A 39 15.13 7.96 5.33
C ALA A 39 13.73 7.34 5.51
N VAL A 40 13.62 6.43 6.48
CA VAL A 40 12.35 5.77 6.81
C VAL A 40 11.48 6.71 7.62
N LYS A 41 10.27 6.96 7.12
CA LYS A 41 9.21 7.68 7.80
C LYS A 41 8.22 6.68 8.36
N ASP A 42 7.93 6.80 9.65
CA ASP A 42 6.85 6.04 10.28
C ASP A 42 5.49 6.66 9.94
N MET A 43 4.55 5.83 9.50
CA MET A 43 3.22 6.25 9.07
C MET A 43 2.14 5.91 10.09
N GLY A 44 2.43 4.97 10.99
CA GLY A 44 1.54 4.48 12.04
C GLY A 44 1.06 3.05 11.79
N SER A 45 0.19 2.60 12.68
CA SER A 45 -0.36 1.24 12.64
C SER A 45 -1.58 1.13 11.72
N CYS A 46 -1.67 0.02 11.00
CA CYS A 46 -2.86 -0.41 10.25
C CYS A 46 -3.92 -1.00 11.17
N GLU A 47 -5.18 -0.80 10.79
CA GLU A 47 -6.34 -1.37 11.49
C GLU A 47 -6.51 -2.88 11.23
N ILE A 48 -6.01 -3.36 10.08
CA ILE A 48 -6.02 -4.78 9.67
C ILE A 48 -4.61 -5.32 9.54
N TYR A 49 -4.42 -6.64 9.60
CA TYR A 49 -3.09 -7.23 9.42
C TYR A 49 -2.69 -7.22 7.94
N PRO A 50 -1.66 -6.45 7.53
CA PRO A 50 -1.36 -6.26 6.11
C PRO A 50 -0.82 -7.53 5.45
N GLN A 51 -1.56 -8.08 4.48
CA GLN A 51 -1.09 -9.18 3.63
C GLN A 51 -0.54 -8.63 2.30
N THR A 52 -1.26 -7.69 1.69
CA THR A 52 -0.83 -7.00 0.48
C THR A 52 -0.94 -5.49 0.65
N ILE A 53 -0.08 -4.76 -0.06
CA ILE A 53 -0.10 -3.30 -0.14
C ILE A 53 0.15 -2.96 -1.59
N GLN A 54 -0.68 -2.10 -2.19
CA GLN A 54 -0.55 -1.73 -3.59
C GLN A 54 -0.89 -0.26 -3.82
N HIS A 55 0.02 0.48 -4.46
CA HIS A 55 -0.26 1.81 -4.97
C HIS A 55 -1.29 1.76 -6.11
N ASN A 56 -2.15 2.78 -6.18
CA ASN A 56 -2.92 3.04 -7.39
C ASN A 56 -2.00 3.56 -8.52
N PRO A 57 -2.46 3.63 -9.79
CA PRO A 57 -1.60 3.94 -10.93
C PRO A 57 -0.80 5.25 -10.84
N ASN A 58 -1.34 6.26 -10.15
CA ASN A 58 -0.66 7.56 -9.97
C ASN A 58 0.10 7.71 -8.64
N GLY A 59 0.12 6.69 -7.78
CA GLY A 59 0.84 6.68 -6.51
C GLY A 59 0.25 7.59 -5.42
N ARG A 60 -0.96 8.14 -5.61
CA ARG A 60 -1.61 9.02 -4.61
C ARG A 60 -2.31 8.25 -3.51
N PHE A 61 -2.76 7.03 -3.80
CA PHE A 61 -3.42 6.14 -2.86
C PHE A 61 -2.69 4.81 -2.77
N VAL A 62 -2.82 4.16 -1.62
CA VAL A 62 -2.46 2.76 -1.42
C VAL A 62 -3.66 2.02 -0.88
N VAL A 63 -3.86 0.79 -1.35
CA VAL A 63 -4.74 -0.17 -0.67
C VAL A 63 -3.88 -1.06 0.21
N VAL A 64 -4.40 -1.39 1.38
CA VAL A 64 -3.93 -2.48 2.23
C VAL A 64 -5.03 -3.54 2.23
N CYS A 65 -4.70 -4.78 1.92
CA CYS A 65 -5.64 -5.91 2.03
C CYS A 65 -5.13 -6.91 3.07
N GLY A 66 -6.06 -7.49 3.82
CA GLY A 66 -5.79 -8.45 4.88
C GLY A 66 -7.07 -8.85 5.59
N ASP A 67 -7.12 -10.06 6.13
CA ASP A 67 -8.23 -10.55 6.96
C ASP A 67 -9.62 -10.50 6.29
N GLY A 68 -9.67 -10.57 4.94
CA GLY A 68 -10.91 -10.47 4.17
C GLY A 68 -11.42 -9.03 4.02
N GLU A 69 -10.59 -8.04 4.35
CA GLU A 69 -10.89 -6.62 4.29
C GLU A 69 -9.88 -5.88 3.41
N TYR A 70 -10.30 -4.70 2.93
CA TYR A 70 -9.44 -3.73 2.29
C TYR A 70 -9.61 -2.37 2.96
N ILE A 71 -8.52 -1.60 3.01
CA ILE A 71 -8.53 -0.19 3.41
C ILE A 71 -7.70 0.62 2.41
N ILE A 72 -8.27 1.70 1.89
CA ILE A 72 -7.59 2.66 1.03
C ILE A 72 -7.13 3.85 1.88
N TYR A 73 -5.84 4.14 1.80
CA TYR A 73 -5.20 5.31 2.42
C TYR A 73 -4.58 6.23 1.37
N PRO A 74 -4.54 7.56 1.59
CA PRO A 74 -3.59 8.44 0.92
C PRO A 74 -2.15 7.97 1.15
N ALA A 75 -1.33 7.89 0.11
CA ALA A 75 0.06 7.43 0.18
C ALA A 75 1.02 8.42 0.90
N MET A 76 0.50 9.38 1.65
CA MET A 76 1.28 10.34 2.46
C MET A 76 0.89 10.31 3.94
N ALA A 77 -0.27 9.76 4.27
CA ALA A 77 -0.79 9.63 5.62
C ALA A 77 -1.85 8.52 5.67
N LEU A 78 -1.85 7.69 6.72
CA LEU A 78 -2.85 6.64 6.96
C LEU A 78 -4.20 7.20 7.42
N ARG A 79 -4.77 8.12 6.65
CA ARG A 79 -6.13 8.61 6.88
C ARG A 79 -7.09 7.77 6.05
N ASN A 80 -8.02 7.08 6.70
CA ASN A 80 -8.96 6.22 6.00
C ASN A 80 -9.73 7.01 4.93
N LYS A 81 -9.70 6.52 3.69
CA LYS A 81 -10.45 7.08 2.56
C LYS A 81 -11.66 6.22 2.18
N SER A 82 -11.50 4.91 2.19
CA SER A 82 -12.53 3.91 1.88
C SER A 82 -12.10 2.58 2.47
N PHE A 83 -13.05 1.75 2.86
CA PHE A 83 -12.79 0.45 3.47
C PHE A 83 -14.00 -0.47 3.27
N GLY A 84 -13.78 -1.77 3.44
CA GLY A 84 -14.85 -2.76 3.42
C GLY A 84 -14.31 -4.19 3.34
N SER A 85 -15.22 -5.14 3.21
CA SER A 85 -14.85 -6.54 2.96
C SER A 85 -14.45 -6.74 1.50
N ALA A 86 -13.37 -7.47 1.26
CA ALA A 86 -12.93 -7.90 -0.06
C ALA A 86 -12.06 -9.15 0.06
N GLN A 87 -12.35 -10.15 -0.76
CA GLN A 87 -11.46 -11.28 -1.01
C GLN A 87 -10.31 -10.86 -1.94
N GLU A 88 -10.63 -10.06 -2.96
CA GLU A 88 -9.65 -9.52 -3.89
C GLU A 88 -9.93 -8.05 -4.18
N PHE A 89 -8.87 -7.32 -4.51
CA PHE A 89 -8.93 -5.90 -4.83
C PHE A 89 -8.10 -5.64 -6.10
N ALA A 90 -8.63 -4.84 -7.02
CA ALA A 90 -7.90 -4.37 -8.18
C ALA A 90 -8.11 -2.87 -8.39
N TRP A 91 -7.00 -2.14 -8.56
CA TRP A 91 -7.07 -0.76 -9.05
C TRP A 91 -7.46 -0.75 -10.52
N ALA A 92 -8.32 0.18 -10.91
CA ALA A 92 -8.54 0.48 -12.32
C ALA A 92 -7.36 1.27 -12.90
N HIS A 93 -7.36 1.47 -14.22
CA HIS A 93 -6.44 2.41 -14.86
C HIS A 93 -6.81 3.87 -14.53
N ASP A 94 -8.10 4.18 -14.37
CA ASP A 94 -8.51 5.45 -13.75
C ASP A 94 -8.07 5.45 -12.29
N PRO A 95 -7.23 6.40 -11.84
CA PRO A 95 -6.70 6.39 -10.48
C PRO A 95 -7.73 6.56 -9.35
N SER A 96 -8.98 6.92 -9.70
CA SER A 96 -10.07 7.14 -8.75
C SER A 96 -11.01 5.94 -8.64
N GLU A 97 -10.86 4.95 -9.51
CA GLU A 97 -11.73 3.78 -9.59
C GLU A 97 -11.00 2.50 -9.16
N TYR A 98 -11.79 1.54 -8.68
CA TYR A 98 -11.31 0.23 -8.26
C TYR A 98 -12.45 -0.77 -8.31
N ALA A 99 -12.10 -2.05 -8.31
CA ALA A 99 -13.04 -3.15 -8.20
C ALA A 99 -12.65 -4.05 -7.03
N ILE A 100 -13.67 -4.65 -6.41
CA ILE A 100 -13.50 -5.64 -5.35
C ILE A 100 -14.29 -6.89 -5.69
N ILE A 101 -13.80 -8.03 -5.21
CA ILE A 101 -14.57 -9.27 -5.16
C ILE A 101 -14.98 -9.46 -3.70
N GLU A 102 -16.28 -9.43 -3.43
CA GLU A 102 -16.82 -9.75 -2.11
C GLU A 102 -16.87 -11.28 -1.93
N GLN A 103 -16.74 -11.75 -0.69
CA GLN A 103 -17.02 -13.15 -0.41
C GLN A 103 -18.53 -13.41 -0.54
N GLN A 104 -18.92 -14.11 -1.60
CA GLN A 104 -20.26 -14.63 -1.74
C GLN A 104 -20.45 -15.75 -0.71
N CYS A 105 -21.05 -15.46 0.43
CA CYS A 105 -21.60 -16.53 1.25
C CYS A 105 -22.70 -17.21 0.42
N CYS A 106 -22.55 -18.51 0.12
CA CYS A 106 -23.64 -19.34 -0.40
C CYS A 106 -24.83 -19.24 0.56
N LYS A 107 -25.74 -18.31 0.28
CA LYS A 107 -27.11 -18.42 0.75
C LYS A 107 -27.75 -19.47 -0.15
N ASP A 108 -28.42 -20.42 0.47
CA ASP A 108 -29.20 -21.52 -0.13
C ASP A 108 -28.42 -22.83 -0.33
N ILE A 109 -28.44 -23.67 0.71
CA ILE A 109 -29.06 -25.02 0.74
C ILE A 109 -29.62 -25.24 2.16
#